data_AF-A0A853LQS5-F1
#
_entry.id   AF-A0A853LQS5-F1
#
_cell.length_a   1.000
_cell.length_b   1.000
_cell.length_c   1.000
_cell.angle_alpha   90.00
_cell.angle_beta   90.00
_cell.angle_gamma   90.00
#
_symmetry.space_group_name_H-M   'P 1'
#
loop_
_entity.id
_entity.type
_entity.pdbx_description
1 polymer ?
#
loop_
_entity_poly.entity_id
_entity_poly.type
_entity_poly.pdbx_seq_one_letter_code
_entity_poly.pdbx_strand_id
1 'polypeptide(L)' 'MSGQPEVRHDTIRAPQRMPEVHVEALAMQKAQRKTRRRAVVDLQLGDSHPVEGDDLEWSFSYRVAPQ' A
#
# COMPACT_ATOMS: atom_id res chain seq x y z
N MET A 1 20.13 19.23 4.26
CA MET A 1 19.48 18.26 3.35
C MET A 1 18.04 18.10 3.79
N SER A 2 17.11 18.60 3.02
CA SER A 2 15.68 18.61 3.32
C SER A 2 15.12 17.19 3.24
N GLY A 3 15.12 16.49 4.38
CA GLY A 3 14.46 15.19 4.55
C GLY A 3 12.94 15.37 4.57
N GLN A 4 12.36 15.76 3.43
CA GLN A 4 10.91 15.70 3.30
C GLN A 4 10.50 14.21 3.35
N PRO A 5 9.47 13.86 4.14
CA PRO A 5 8.98 12.49 4.20
C PRO A 5 8.59 12.04 2.80
N GLU A 6 9.22 10.96 2.33
CA GLU A 6 8.97 10.41 1.00
C GLU A 6 7.63 9.66 1.06
N VAL A 7 6.58 10.31 0.56
CA VAL A 7 5.27 9.69 0.32
C VAL A 7 5.33 8.96 -1.01
N ARG A 8 4.96 7.68 -1.00
CA ARG A 8 4.88 6.83 -2.18
C ARG A 8 3.44 6.35 -2.39
N HIS A 9 3.12 6.08 -3.64
CA HIS A 9 1.83 5.56 -4.07
C HIS A 9 2.05 4.24 -4.81
N ASP A 10 1.14 3.29 -4.63
CA ASP A 10 1.19 1.98 -5.27
C ASP A 10 -0.22 1.38 -5.31
N THR A 11 -0.37 0.26 -6.02
CA THR A 11 -1.64 -0.46 -6.10
C THR A 11 -1.48 -1.91 -5.66
N ILE A 12 -2.53 -2.56 -5.21
CA ILE A 12 -2.53 -3.99 -4.91
C ILE A 12 -3.82 -4.63 -5.40
N ARG A 13 -3.72 -5.88 -5.88
CA ARG A 13 -4.88 -6.69 -6.24
C ARG A 13 -5.24 -7.59 -5.09
N ALA A 14 -6.51 -7.61 -4.74
CA ALA A 14 -7.07 -8.46 -3.70
C ALA A 14 -8.46 -8.96 -4.13
N PRO A 15 -8.86 -10.18 -3.73
CA PRO A 15 -10.20 -10.68 -4.01
C PRO A 15 -11.28 -9.73 -3.49
N GLN A 16 -12.37 -9.54 -4.23
CA GLN A 16 -13.46 -8.64 -3.86
C GLN A 16 -14.07 -8.97 -2.50
N ARG A 17 -14.08 -10.25 -2.11
CA ARG A 17 -14.63 -10.72 -0.83
C ARG A 17 -13.67 -10.53 0.35
N MET A 18 -12.44 -10.06 0.09
CA MET A 18 -11.44 -9.85 1.13
C MET A 18 -11.80 -8.62 1.97
N PRO A 19 -11.85 -8.73 3.30
CA PRO A 19 -12.06 -7.57 4.17
C PRO A 19 -10.94 -6.53 4.03
N GLU A 20 -11.29 -5.25 4.13
CA GLU A 20 -10.34 -4.14 3.97
C GLU A 20 -9.12 -4.24 4.89
N VAL A 21 -9.30 -4.68 6.14
CA VAL A 21 -8.18 -4.89 7.08
C VAL A 21 -7.13 -5.89 6.57
N HIS A 22 -7.56 -6.90 5.80
CA HIS A 22 -6.64 -7.85 5.17
C HIS A 22 -5.98 -7.24 3.93
N VAL A 23 -6.71 -6.42 3.17
CA VAL A 23 -6.14 -5.66 2.05
C VAL A 23 -5.08 -4.67 2.55
N GLU A 24 -5.31 -4.01 3.67
CA GLU A 24 -4.37 -3.09 4.31
C GLU A 24 -3.11 -3.83 4.76
N ALA A 25 -3.26 -5.00 5.40
CA ALA A 25 -2.13 -5.83 5.78
C ALA A 25 -1.30 -6.29 4.56
N LEU A 26 -1.96 -6.64 3.45
CA LEU A 26 -1.29 -6.99 2.19
C LEU A 26 -0.57 -5.78 1.58
N ALA A 27 -1.19 -4.60 1.59
CA ALA A 27 -0.60 -3.35 1.14
C ALA A 27 0.66 -3.00 1.97
N MET A 28 0.59 -3.13 3.29
CA MET A 28 1.72 -2.96 4.20
C MET A 28 2.85 -3.94 3.89
N GLN A 29 2.53 -5.21 3.69
CA GLN A 29 3.53 -6.22 3.33
C GLN A 29 4.20 -5.89 1.98
N LYS A 30 3.42 -5.46 0.98
CA LYS A 30 3.94 -5.05 -0.33
C LYS A 30 4.83 -3.81 -0.21
N ALA A 31 4.41 -2.80 0.53
CA ALA A 31 5.16 -1.59 0.77
C ALA A 31 6.50 -1.90 1.45
N GLN A 32 6.49 -2.71 2.52
CA GLN A 32 7.69 -3.07 3.28
C GLN A 32 8.69 -3.86 2.41
N ARG A 33 8.21 -4.73 1.53
CA ARG A 33 9.06 -5.43 0.55
C ARG A 33 9.71 -4.46 -0.45
N LYS A 34 8.98 -3.42 -0.89
CA LYS A 34 9.50 -2.40 -1.82
C LYS A 34 10.51 -1.47 -1.17
N THR A 35 10.35 -1.13 0.11
CA THR A 35 11.25 -0.21 0.82
C THR A 35 12.52 -0.87 1.36
N ARG A 36 12.61 -2.21 1.32
CA ARG A 36 13.75 -3.05 1.73
C ARG A 36 14.25 -2.76 3.16
N ARG A 37 15.06 -1.71 3.31
CA ARG A 37 15.75 -1.31 4.55
C ARG A 37 15.04 -0.20 5.33
N ARG A 38 14.08 0.49 4.71
CA ARG A 38 13.37 1.60 5.36
C ARG A 38 12.00 1.13 5.85
N ALA A 39 11.66 1.51 7.06
CA ALA A 39 10.35 1.22 7.63
C ALA A 39 9.27 1.99 6.85
N VAL A 40 8.16 1.30 6.58
CA VAL A 40 6.93 1.93 6.10
C VAL A 40 6.16 2.47 7.31
N VAL A 41 5.70 3.70 7.22
CA VAL A 41 4.89 4.38 8.25
C VAL A 41 3.68 5.04 7.56
N ASP A 42 2.60 5.24 8.31
CA ASP A 42 1.39 5.92 7.84
C ASP A 42 0.85 5.39 6.49
N LEU A 43 0.62 4.07 6.39
CA LEU A 43 -0.03 3.50 5.21
C LEU A 43 -1.52 3.82 5.23
N GLN A 44 -2.06 4.21 4.08
CA GLN A 44 -3.49 4.47 3.88
C GLN A 44 -3.97 3.80 2.60
N LEU A 45 -5.01 2.99 2.71
CA LEU A 45 -5.77 2.53 1.54
C LEU A 45 -6.55 3.71 0.95
N GLY A 46 -6.58 3.78 -0.38
CA GLY A 46 -7.40 4.69 -1.14
C GLY A 46 -8.54 3.96 -1.83
N ASP A 47 -9.00 4.52 -2.95
CA ASP A 47 -10.10 3.95 -3.73
C ASP A 47 -9.73 2.58 -4.32
N SER A 48 -10.77 1.75 -4.48
CA SER A 48 -10.69 0.47 -5.18
C SER A 48 -11.56 0.49 -6.43
N HIS A 49 -11.14 -0.27 -7.44
CA HIS A 49 -11.91 -0.47 -8.65
C HIS A 49 -11.87 -1.93 -9.09
N PRO A 50 -12.95 -2.43 -9.73
CA PRO A 50 -12.95 -3.77 -10.31
C PRO A 50 -11.89 -3.93 -11.39
N VAL A 51 -11.22 -5.08 -11.40
CA VAL A 51 -10.32 -5.52 -12.48
C VAL A 51 -10.82 -6.85 -13.04
N GLU A 52 -10.19 -7.36 -14.11
CA GLU A 52 -10.59 -8.63 -14.73
C GLU A 52 -10.67 -9.77 -13.69
N GLY A 53 -11.82 -10.44 -13.64
CA GLY A 53 -12.11 -11.51 -12.68
C GLY A 53 -12.92 -11.04 -11.47
N ASP A 54 -12.79 -11.77 -10.35
CA ASP A 54 -13.45 -11.48 -9.06
C ASP A 54 -12.55 -10.65 -8.11
N ASP A 55 -11.57 -9.93 -8.67
CA ASP A 55 -10.57 -9.16 -7.94
C ASP A 55 -10.85 -7.65 -8.01
N LEU A 56 -10.45 -6.93 -6.96
CA LEU A 56 -10.39 -5.48 -6.91
C LEU A 56 -8.93 -5.02 -6.90
N GLU A 57 -8.64 -3.97 -7.65
CA GLU A 57 -7.38 -3.25 -7.53
C GLU A 57 -7.57 -2.04 -6.60
N TRP A 58 -6.82 -2.04 -5.51
CA TRP A 58 -6.83 -1.02 -4.47
C TRP A 58 -5.62 -0.11 -4.65
N SER A 59 -5.85 1.20 -4.64
CA SER A 59 -4.79 2.18 -4.50
C SER A 59 -4.39 2.30 -3.03
N PHE A 60 -3.12 2.60 -2.76
CA PHE A 60 -2.66 2.92 -1.43
C PHE A 60 -1.47 3.88 -1.46
N SER A 61 -1.32 4.64 -0.37
CA SER A 61 -0.19 5.54 -0.16
C SER A 61 0.51 5.21 1.15
N TYR A 62 1.80 5.49 1.23
CA TYR A 62 2.58 5.23 2.44
C TYR A 62 3.78 6.16 2.53
N ARG A 63 4.19 6.46 3.76
CA ARG A 63 5.43 7.18 4.03
C ARG A 63 6.55 6.20 4.32
N VAL A 64 7.75 6.61 3.98
CA VAL A 64 8.95 5.84 4.29
C VAL A 64 9.77 6.62 5.31
N ALA A 65 10.10 5.97 6.42
CA ALA A 65 10.92 6.58 7.48
C ALA A 65 12.24 7.14 6.91
N PRO A 66 12.73 8.28 7.41
CA PRO A 66 14.06 8.76 7.05
C PRO A 66 15.12 7.71 7.38
N GLN A 67 16.21 7.68 6.59
CA GLN A 67 17.34 6.79 6.85
C GLN A 67 18.16 7.27 8.04
#